data_AF-A0A970P2A6-F1
#
_entry.id   AF-A0A970P2A6-F1
#
_cell.length_a   1.000
_cell.length_b   1.000
_cell.length_c   1.000
_cell.angle_alpha   90.00
_cell.angle_beta   90.00
_cell.angle_gamma   90.00
#
_symmetry.space_group_name_H-M   'P 1'
#
loop_
_entity.id
_entity.type
_entity.pdbx_description
1 polymer ?
#
loop_
_entity_poly.entity_id
_entity_poly.type
_entity_poly.pdbx_seq_one_letter_code
_entity_poly.pdbx_strand_id
1 'polypeptide(L)' 'MNTKKRRLEALINLLDDPDHQVYETVEKELLKQNHKIIPALEDKWETSFDETCQDRIENLIQNLHF' A
#
# COMPACT_ATOMS: atom_id res chain seq x y z
N MET A 1 -4.02 -19.11 11.12
CA MET A 1 -3.76 -17.68 10.85
C MET A 1 -3.19 -17.52 9.44
N ASN A 2 -3.95 -16.94 8.50
CA ASN A 2 -3.61 -16.94 7.06
C ASN A 2 -2.36 -16.07 6.77
N THR A 3 -1.29 -16.65 6.23
CA THR A 3 0.02 -16.01 6.02
C THR A 3 -0.03 -14.89 4.97
N LYS A 4 -0.91 -15.00 3.97
CA LYS A 4 -1.08 -13.99 2.92
C LYS A 4 -1.62 -12.67 3.45
N LYS A 5 -2.59 -12.71 4.38
CA LYS A 5 -3.17 -11.51 5.00
C LYS A 5 -2.11 -10.73 5.79
N ARG A 6 -1.30 -11.43 6.60
CA ARG A 6 -0.19 -10.80 7.35
C ARG A 6 0.85 -10.15 6.45
N ARG A 7 1.16 -10.77 5.31
CA ARG A 7 2.11 -10.18 4.35
C ARG A 7 1.55 -8.90 3.73
N LEU A 8 0.27 -8.90 3.35
CA LEU A 8 -0.38 -7.70 2.82
C LEU A 8 -0.37 -6.56 3.84
N GLU A 9 -0.77 -6.84 5.09
CA GLU A 9 -0.75 -5.87 6.18
C GLU A 9 0.65 -5.30 6.41
N ALA A 10 1.68 -6.15 6.38
CA ALA A 10 3.07 -5.72 6.51
C ALA A 10 3.51 -4.81 5.36
N LEU A 11 3.14 -5.14 4.11
CA LEU A 11 3.44 -4.30 2.95
C LEU A 11 2.73 -2.93 3.05
N ILE A 12 1.45 -2.90 3.40
CA ILE A 12 0.67 -1.66 3.53
C ILE A 12 1.25 -0.76 4.63
N ASN A 13 1.70 -1.36 5.74
CA ASN A 13 2.34 -0.59 6.80
C ASN A 13 3.66 0.03 6.34
N LEU A 14 4.46 -0.65 5.51
CA LEU A 14 5.73 -0.10 5.02
C LEU A 14 5.57 1.06 4.02
N LEU A 15 4.35 1.44 3.63
CA LEU A 15 4.13 2.61 2.77
C LEU A 15 4.42 3.94 3.48
N ASP A 16 4.36 3.96 4.81
CA ASP A 16 4.71 5.12 5.65
C ASP A 16 6.21 5.21 5.97
N ASP A 17 7.03 4.29 5.47
CA ASP A 17 8.48 4.33 5.67
C ASP A 17 9.07 5.57 4.96
N PRO A 18 9.86 6.41 5.66
CA PRO A 18 10.46 7.59 5.05
C PRO A 18 11.50 7.25 3.98
N ASP A 19 12.05 6.03 3.97
CA ASP A 19 12.98 5.57 2.95
C ASP A 19 12.26 5.30 1.63
N HIS A 20 12.57 6.11 0.62
CA HIS A 20 12.02 5.97 -0.73
C HIS A 20 12.28 4.59 -1.35
N GLN A 21 13.41 3.95 -1.03
CA GLN A 21 13.74 2.63 -1.57
C GLN A 21 12.87 1.52 -0.97
N VAL A 22 12.42 1.70 0.29
CA VAL A 22 11.42 0.83 0.90
C VAL A 22 10.09 0.99 0.15
N TYR A 23 9.63 2.23 -0.06
CA TYR A 23 8.42 2.50 -0.83
C TYR A 23 8.44 1.86 -2.22
N GLU A 24 9.49 2.09 -3.03
CA GLU A 24 9.59 1.53 -4.39
C GLU A 24 9.51 -0.01 -4.38
N THR A 25 10.09 -0.65 -3.36
CA THR A 25 10.07 -2.10 -3.24
C THR A 25 8.66 -2.60 -2.90
N VAL A 26 8.01 -1.93 -1.95
CA VAL A 26 6.65 -2.25 -1.50
C VAL A 26 5.63 -2.02 -2.62
N GLU A 27 5.73 -0.89 -3.32
CA GLU A 27 4.88 -0.53 -4.45
C GLU A 27 4.89 -1.62 -5.52
N LYS A 28 6.09 -2.06 -5.93
CA LYS A 28 6.25 -3.16 -6.90
C LYS A 28 5.62 -4.47 -6.44
N GLU A 29 5.61 -4.76 -5.14
CA GLU A 29 4.99 -5.98 -4.61
C GLU A 29 3.46 -5.86 -4.48
N LEU A 30 2.95 -4.67 -4.19
CA LEU A 30 1.51 -4.38 -4.12
C LEU A 30 0.87 -4.36 -5.51
N LEU A 31 1.55 -3.80 -6.52
CA LEU A 31 1.09 -3.80 -7.93
C LEU A 31 1.00 -5.21 -8.54
N LYS A 32 1.67 -6.21 -7.95
CA LYS A 32 1.51 -7.63 -8.35
C LYS A 32 0.26 -8.28 -7.76
N GLN A 33 -0.40 -7.64 -6.80
CA GLN A 33 -1.63 -8.16 -6.22
C GLN A 33 -2.83 -7.87 -7.11
N ASN A 34 -3.93 -8.56 -6.86
CA ASN A 34 -5.20 -8.27 -7.50
C ASN A 34 -5.87 -7.05 -6.85
N HIS A 35 -6.76 -6.35 -7.58
CA HIS A 35 -7.61 -5.23 -7.14
C HIS A 35 -8.40 -5.48 -5.84
N LYS A 36 -8.43 -6.72 -5.34
CA LYS A 36 -8.98 -7.07 -4.02
C LYS A 36 -8.24 -6.43 -2.84
N ILE A 37 -7.05 -5.85 -3.06
CA ILE A 37 -6.30 -5.14 -2.01
C ILE A 37 -6.74 -3.68 -1.84
N ILE A 38 -7.49 -3.11 -2.80
CA ILE A 38 -7.89 -1.69 -2.81
C ILE A 38 -8.59 -1.27 -1.51
N PRO A 39 -9.56 -2.02 -0.95
CA PRO A 39 -10.21 -1.61 0.30
C PRO A 39 -9.23 -1.46 1.47
N ALA A 40 -8.18 -2.30 1.53
CA ALA A 40 -7.18 -2.20 2.58
C ALA A 40 -6.23 -1.00 2.38
N LEU A 41 -6.04 -0.56 1.14
CA LEU A 41 -5.30 0.65 0.81
C LEU A 41 -6.13 1.90 1.17
N GLU A 42 -7.42 1.92 0.82
CA GLU A 42 -8.37 2.98 1.20
C GLU A 42 -8.43 3.14 2.73
N ASP A 43 -8.57 2.03 3.48
CA ASP A 43 -8.53 2.05 4.94
C ASP A 43 -7.25 2.70 5.50
N LYS A 44 -6.08 2.42 4.90
CA LYS A 44 -4.80 3.03 5.29
C LYS A 44 -4.72 4.50 4.89
N TRP A 45 -5.25 4.87 3.73
CA TRP A 45 -5.28 6.25 3.25
C TRP A 45 -6.14 7.14 4.16
N GLU A 46 -7.32 6.67 4.55
CA GLU A 46 -8.25 7.39 5.44
C GLU A 46 -7.69 7.55 6.86
N THR A 47 -6.83 6.63 7.31
CA THR A 47 -6.25 6.63 8.65
C THR A 47 -4.84 7.22 8.73
N SER A 48 -4.23 7.55 7.59
CA SER A 48 -2.92 8.20 7.54
C SER A 48 -3.03 9.69 7.83
N PHE A 49 -2.11 10.22 8.64
CA PHE A 49 -1.94 11.66 8.88
C PHE A 49 -0.74 12.25 8.12
N ASP A 50 -0.02 11.41 7.38
CA ASP A 50 1.10 11.82 6.54
C ASP A 50 0.64 11.98 5.10
N GLU A 51 0.74 13.21 4.57
CA GLU A 51 0.40 13.57 3.19
C GLU A 51 1.23 12.76 2.19
N THR A 52 2.51 12.48 2.50
CA THR A 52 3.37 11.69 1.60
C THR A 52 2.87 10.26 1.46
N CYS A 53 2.48 9.65 2.58
CA CYS A 53 1.87 8.31 2.59
C CYS A 53 0.51 8.31 1.86
N GLN A 54 -0.30 9.35 2.01
CA GLN A 54 -1.57 9.49 1.28
C GLN A 54 -1.35 9.57 -0.23
N ASP A 55 -0.44 10.41 -0.72
CA ASP A 55 -0.11 10.52 -2.14
C ASP A 55 0.39 9.19 -2.73
N ARG A 56 1.24 8.48 -1.99
CA ARG A 56 1.74 7.14 -2.36
C ARG A 56 0.60 6.13 -2.51
N ILE A 57 -0.34 6.12 -1.57
CA ILE A 57 -1.49 5.21 -1.61
C ILE A 57 -2.45 5.58 -2.75
N GLU A 58 -2.70 6.87 -2.98
CA GLU A 58 -3.55 7.33 -4.08
C GLU A 58 -2.97 6.88 -5.44
N ASN A 59 -1.66 7.06 -5.65
CA ASN A 59 -0.98 6.59 -6.86
C ASN A 59 -1.11 5.08 -7.05
N LEU A 60 -0.97 4.29 -5.98
CA LEU A 60 -1.16 2.85 -6.02
C LEU A 60 -2.59 2.45 -6.42
N ILE A 61 -3.60 3.09 -5.83
CA ILE A 61 -5.01 2.83 -6.14
C ILE A 61 -5.29 3.17 -7.61
N GLN A 62 -4.82 4.32 -8.10
CA GLN A 62 -4.95 4.70 -9.50
C GLN A 62 -4.30 3.65 -10.42
N ASN A 63 -3.07 3.23 -10.14
CA ASN A 63 -2.37 2.21 -10.92
C ASN A 63 -3.07 0.84 -10.93
N LEU A 64 -3.78 0.47 -9.87
CA LEU A 64 -4.52 -0.80 -9.79
C LEU A 64 -5.86 -0.77 -10.54
N HIS A 65 -6.38 0.41 -10.86
CA HIS A 65 -7.62 0.58 -11.61
C HIS A 65 -7.44 0.52 -13.15
N PHE A 66 -6.21 0.71 -13.65
CA PHE A 66 -5.87 0.69 -15.07
C PHE A 66 -5.15 -0.59 -15.50
#